data_AF-A0A8H7K7V4-F1
#
_entry.id   AF-A0A8H7K7V4-F1
#
_cell.length_a   1.000
_cell.length_b   1.000
_cell.length_c   1.000
_cell.angle_alpha   90.00
_cell.angle_beta   90.00
_cell.angle_gamma   90.00
#
_symmetry.space_group_name_H-M   'P 1'
#
loop_
_entity.id
_entity.type
_entity.pdbx_description
1 polymer ?
#
loop_
_entity_poly.entity_id
_entity_poly.type
_entity_poly.pdbx_seq_one_letter_code
_entity_poly.pdbx_strand_id
1 'polypeptide(L)'
;MAVRDLQKPPVTNSPVGQYVNYILRNERTSCVEPYSSTAHPVTVYHSVSGQALVIDLDLSVAEKSGVRERSDVALEFAGILRKIRDFYHNVRDDAEHYAFAPSYWAASTPSLPSDGSIPPVPPPKTTPTASISSMGKIDTVIQSTQGNIEVYDPWVTGEELGNGYGAFLGTFRGRLCLSAAYNDAWHNKEETLEFLGRCKDIVLMSLNV
;
A
#
# COMPACT_ATOMS: atom_id res chain seq x y z
N MET A 1 8.33 -0.39 -9.05
CA MET A 1 8.72 -1.10 -10.29
C MET A 1 7.63 -0.97 -11.35
N ALA A 2 6.44 -1.58 -11.18
CA ALA A 2 5.35 -1.53 -12.17
C ALA A 2 5.03 -0.13 -12.73
N VAL A 3 4.87 0.88 -11.85
CA VAL A 3 4.60 2.27 -12.27
C VAL A 3 5.78 2.90 -13.00
N ARG A 4 7.01 2.71 -12.50
CA ARG A 4 8.22 3.23 -13.16
C ARG A 4 8.32 2.70 -14.58
N ASP A 5 8.08 1.41 -14.79
CA ASP A 5 8.27 0.75 -16.09
C ASP A 5 7.28 1.26 -17.16
N LEU A 6 6.26 2.04 -16.76
CA LEU A 6 5.33 2.75 -17.65
C LEU A 6 5.73 4.21 -17.91
N GLN A 7 6.63 4.76 -17.09
CA GLN A 7 7.03 6.16 -17.19
C GLN A 7 8.06 6.35 -18.30
N LYS A 8 7.94 7.47 -19.01
CA LYS A 8 9.02 7.92 -19.90
C LYS A 8 10.19 8.38 -19.04
N PRO A 9 11.42 7.97 -19.35
CA PRO A 9 12.59 8.45 -18.63
C PRO A 9 12.69 9.98 -18.72
N PRO A 10 13.02 10.66 -17.62
CA PRO A 10 13.18 12.10 -17.64
C PRO A 10 14.42 12.48 -18.47
N VAL A 11 14.36 13.61 -19.18
CA VAL A 11 15.46 14.16 -20.03
C VAL A 11 16.59 14.77 -19.17
N THR A 12 16.81 14.24 -17.97
CA THR A 12 17.68 14.83 -16.95
C THR A 12 18.85 13.92 -16.62
N ASN A 13 19.99 14.52 -16.24
CA ASN A 13 21.23 13.80 -15.89
C ASN A 13 21.15 12.95 -14.61
N SER A 14 20.02 12.94 -13.89
CA SER A 14 19.78 12.09 -12.71
C SER A 14 18.39 11.46 -12.79
N PRO A 15 18.25 10.27 -13.42
CA PRO A 15 16.98 9.62 -13.62
C PRO A 15 16.59 8.81 -12.38
N VAL A 16 16.49 9.43 -11.21
CA VAL A 16 16.05 8.75 -9.97
C VAL A 16 14.63 9.18 -9.62
N GLY A 17 13.73 8.21 -9.55
CA GLY A 17 12.36 8.39 -9.07
C GLY A 17 12.22 7.86 -7.66
N GLN A 18 11.59 8.64 -6.77
CA GLN A 18 11.37 8.23 -5.38
C GLN A 18 9.94 7.74 -5.20
N TYR A 19 9.81 6.49 -4.75
CA TYR A 19 8.57 6.00 -4.18
C TYR A 19 8.60 6.26 -2.67
N VAL A 20 7.68 7.10 -2.21
CA VAL A 20 7.53 7.46 -0.81
C VAL A 20 6.20 6.93 -0.30
N ASN A 21 6.23 6.22 0.83
CA ASN A 21 5.03 5.71 1.46
C ASN A 21 5.18 5.73 2.99
N TYR A 22 4.10 5.44 3.71
CA TYR A 22 4.09 5.16 5.14
C TYR A 22 3.42 3.79 5.34
N ILE A 23 3.51 3.22 6.54
CA ILE A 23 2.73 2.03 6.87
C ILE A 23 1.67 2.36 7.91
N LEU A 24 0.52 1.70 7.76
CA LEU A 24 -0.49 1.65 8.81
C LEU A 24 -0.09 0.56 9.80
N ARG A 25 0.02 0.91 11.09
CA ARG A 25 0.30 -0.04 12.17
C ARG A 25 -1.00 -0.37 12.89
N ASN A 26 -1.28 -1.66 13.04
CA ASN A 26 -2.43 -2.14 13.80
C ASN A 26 -2.13 -2.03 15.30
N GLU A 27 -2.83 -1.10 15.96
CA GLU A 27 -2.68 -0.79 17.38
C GLU A 27 -3.63 -1.60 18.27
N ARG A 28 -4.46 -2.48 17.71
CA ARG A 28 -5.47 -3.20 18.48
C ARG A 28 -4.88 -3.98 19.66
N THR A 29 -3.72 -4.60 19.47
CA THR A 29 -3.03 -5.34 20.53
C THR A 29 -2.53 -4.46 21.66
N SER A 30 -2.39 -3.16 21.42
CA SER A 30 -1.98 -2.15 22.41
C SER A 30 -3.18 -1.59 23.19
N CYS A 31 -4.42 -1.88 22.79
CA CYS A 31 -5.62 -1.41 23.47
C CYS A 31 -5.91 -2.20 24.75
N VAL A 32 -6.66 -1.59 25.68
CA VAL A 32 -7.18 -2.28 26.87
C VAL A 32 -8.37 -3.17 26.51
N GLU A 33 -8.62 -4.24 27.27
CA GLU A 33 -9.84 -5.05 27.10
C GLU A 33 -11.11 -4.20 27.30
N PRO A 34 -12.20 -4.42 26.53
CA PRO A 34 -12.38 -5.47 25.52
C PRO A 34 -11.90 -5.10 24.11
N TYR A 35 -11.29 -3.93 23.94
CA TYR A 35 -10.97 -3.36 22.62
C TYR A 35 -9.83 -4.12 21.91
N SER A 36 -8.98 -4.81 22.66
CA SER A 36 -7.94 -5.71 22.15
C SER A 36 -8.48 -7.04 21.61
N SER A 37 -9.72 -7.43 21.90
CA SER A 37 -10.23 -8.77 21.62
C SER A 37 -11.39 -8.79 20.62
N THR A 38 -11.73 -9.98 20.12
CA THR A 38 -12.85 -10.20 19.18
C THR A 38 -14.22 -9.90 19.77
N ALA A 39 -14.33 -9.67 21.09
CA ALA A 39 -15.53 -9.18 21.74
C ALA A 39 -15.92 -7.76 21.28
N HIS A 40 -14.97 -7.00 20.72
CA HIS A 40 -15.21 -5.71 20.08
C HIS A 40 -14.81 -5.73 18.60
N PRO A 41 -15.57 -6.42 17.73
CA PRO A 41 -15.15 -6.70 16.35
C PRO A 41 -15.23 -5.50 15.40
N VAL A 42 -15.84 -4.39 15.82
CA VAL A 42 -16.26 -3.29 14.93
C VAL A 42 -15.24 -2.15 14.81
N THR A 43 -14.07 -2.26 15.43
CA THR A 43 -13.12 -1.13 15.48
C THR A 43 -11.74 -1.52 14.98
N VAL A 44 -11.24 -0.70 14.05
CA VAL A 44 -9.91 -0.82 13.50
C VAL A 44 -9.05 0.28 14.11
N TYR A 45 -8.11 -0.09 14.96
CA TYR A 45 -7.19 0.84 15.61
C TYR A 45 -5.92 0.91 14.78
N HIS A 46 -5.73 2.00 14.05
CA HIS A 46 -4.53 2.21 13.25
C HIS A 46 -3.84 3.52 13.58
N SER A 47 -2.52 3.47 13.59
CA SER A 47 -1.64 4.64 13.51
C SER A 47 -0.87 4.62 12.19
N VAL A 48 -0.11 5.69 11.92
CA VAL A 48 0.78 5.81 10.78
C VAL A 48 2.23 5.75 11.26
N SER A 49 3.13 5.21 10.43
CA SER A 49 4.57 5.30 10.70
C SER A 49 5.00 6.77 10.80
N GLY A 50 5.66 7.15 11.90
CA GLY A 50 6.24 8.49 12.06
C GLY A 50 7.40 8.78 11.11
N GLN A 51 7.88 7.76 10.39
CA GLN A 51 8.89 7.83 9.36
C GLN A 51 8.28 7.45 8.00
N ALA A 52 8.86 7.98 6.92
CA ALA A 52 8.50 7.58 5.57
C ALA A 52 9.40 6.45 5.07
N LEU A 53 8.80 5.45 4.43
CA LEU A 53 9.49 4.51 3.57
C LEU A 53 9.88 5.25 2.28
N VAL A 54 11.18 5.27 1.96
CA VAL A 54 11.69 5.84 0.72
C VAL A 54 12.41 4.76 -0.08
N ILE A 55 11.97 4.53 -1.31
CA ILE A 55 12.58 3.63 -2.27
C ILE A 55 12.97 4.43 -3.52
N ASP A 56 14.28 4.58 -3.71
CA ASP A 56 14.83 5.13 -4.95
C ASP A 56 14.76 4.07 -6.06
N LEU A 57 14.21 4.45 -7.20
CA LEU A 57 14.10 3.66 -8.40
C LEU A 57 14.86 4.36 -9.54
N ASP A 58 15.73 3.62 -10.21
CA ASP A 58 16.41 4.09 -11.41
C ASP A 58 15.42 4.11 -12.59
N LEU A 59 15.08 5.32 -13.07
CA LEU A 59 14.17 5.57 -14.18
C LEU A 59 14.84 5.35 -15.54
N SER A 60 16.17 5.33 -15.63
CA SER A 60 16.88 5.04 -16.90
C SER A 60 16.62 3.62 -17.39
N VAL A 61 16.20 2.74 -16.48
CA VAL A 61 15.82 1.37 -16.77
C VAL A 61 14.63 1.29 -17.73
N ALA A 62 13.74 2.29 -17.72
CA ALA A 62 12.60 2.36 -18.66
C ALA A 62 13.03 2.66 -20.11
N GLU A 63 14.25 3.15 -20.32
CA GLU A 63 14.81 3.55 -21.62
C GLU A 63 15.43 2.37 -22.39
N LYS A 64 15.84 1.32 -21.67
CA LYS A 64 16.41 0.12 -22.27
C LYS A 64 15.28 -0.65 -22.96
N SER A 65 15.11 -0.42 -24.26
CA SER A 65 14.23 -1.16 -25.17
C SER A 65 14.54 -2.67 -25.29
N GLY A 66 15.48 -3.19 -24.48
CA GLY A 66 15.78 -4.59 -24.35
C GLY A 66 15.00 -5.23 -23.21
N VAL A 67 14.57 -6.48 -23.41
CA VAL A 67 14.09 -7.35 -22.33
C VAL A 67 15.16 -7.35 -21.24
N ARG A 68 14.85 -6.85 -20.04
CA ARG A 68 15.76 -6.94 -18.91
C ARG A 68 16.04 -8.40 -18.64
N GLU A 69 17.31 -8.72 -18.40
CA GLU A 69 17.67 -10.02 -17.90
C GLU A 69 16.91 -10.29 -16.60
N ARG A 70 16.32 -11.47 -16.50
CA ARG A 70 15.52 -11.86 -15.35
C ARG A 70 16.30 -11.73 -14.04
N SER A 71 17.59 -12.05 -14.08
CA SER A 71 18.51 -11.90 -12.95
C SER A 71 18.57 -10.47 -12.43
N ASP A 72 18.55 -9.47 -13.30
CA ASP A 72 18.66 -8.07 -12.92
C ASP A 72 17.37 -7.60 -12.26
N VAL A 73 16.22 -8.02 -12.78
CA VAL A 73 14.90 -7.74 -12.17
C VAL A 73 14.81 -8.38 -10.80
N ALA A 74 15.26 -9.63 -10.65
CA ALA A 74 15.26 -10.35 -9.38
C ALA A 74 16.19 -9.72 -8.34
N LEU A 75 17.40 -9.31 -8.74
CA LEU A 75 18.35 -8.62 -7.85
C LEU A 75 17.81 -7.29 -7.35
N GLU A 76 17.23 -6.48 -8.23
CA GLU A 76 16.60 -5.21 -7.87
C GLU A 76 15.41 -5.43 -6.93
N PHE A 77 14.52 -6.35 -7.28
CA PHE A 77 13.35 -6.69 -6.47
C PHE A 77 13.76 -7.17 -5.07
N ALA A 78 14.75 -8.05 -4.96
CA ALA A 78 15.27 -8.51 -3.67
C ALA A 78 15.89 -7.36 -2.85
N GLY A 79 16.56 -6.43 -3.51
CA GLY A 79 17.08 -5.20 -2.88
C GLY A 79 15.97 -4.34 -2.28
N ILE A 80 14.92 -4.08 -3.06
CA ILE A 80 13.73 -3.33 -2.62
C ILE A 80 13.02 -4.06 -1.47
N LEU A 81 12.82 -5.38 -1.61
CA LEU A 81 12.14 -6.19 -0.61
C LEU A 81 12.86 -6.16 0.75
N ARG A 82 14.20 -6.19 0.76
CA ARG A 82 14.98 -6.01 1.99
C ARG A 82 14.71 -4.65 2.62
N LYS A 83 14.76 -3.56 1.86
CA LYS A 83 14.46 -2.21 2.38
C LYS A 83 13.05 -2.12 2.98
N ILE A 84 12.05 -2.66 2.28
CA ILE A 84 10.66 -2.68 2.75
C ILE A 84 10.53 -3.52 4.03
N ARG A 85 11.14 -4.71 4.07
CA ARG A 85 11.13 -5.60 5.23
C ARG A 85 11.77 -4.91 6.44
N ASP A 86 12.96 -4.34 6.26
CA ASP A 86 13.71 -3.72 7.34
C ASP A 86 12.95 -2.50 7.88
N PHE A 87 12.37 -1.67 7.01
CA PHE A 87 11.46 -0.58 7.41
C PHE A 87 10.24 -1.09 8.18
N TYR A 88 9.57 -2.12 7.68
CA TYR A 88 8.39 -2.70 8.32
C TYR A 88 8.68 -3.19 9.73
N HIS A 89 9.78 -3.93 9.93
CA HIS A 89 10.18 -4.40 11.25
C HIS A 89 10.56 -3.26 12.18
N ASN A 90 11.31 -2.27 11.70
CA ASN A 90 11.66 -1.10 12.50
C ASN A 90 10.44 -0.35 13.04
N VAL A 91 9.39 -0.21 12.23
CA VAL A 91 8.15 0.48 12.66
C VAL A 91 7.25 -0.44 13.49
N ARG A 92 7.07 -1.70 13.09
CA ARG A 92 6.18 -2.64 13.79
C ARG A 92 6.67 -2.87 15.22
N ASP A 93 7.97 -3.12 15.36
CA ASP A 93 8.60 -3.57 16.60
C ASP A 93 9.02 -2.37 17.50
N ASP A 94 8.68 -1.13 17.11
CA ASP A 94 8.80 0.06 17.95
C ASP A 94 7.75 0.02 19.08
N ALA A 95 8.22 -0.28 20.29
CA ALA A 95 7.39 -0.38 21.49
C ALA A 95 6.82 0.98 21.94
N GLU A 96 7.49 2.09 21.62
CA GLU A 96 7.11 3.44 22.07
C GLU A 96 6.26 4.19 21.03
N HIS A 97 5.99 3.57 19.88
CA HIS A 97 5.23 4.16 18.78
C HIS A 97 3.89 4.75 19.23
N TYR A 98 3.17 4.05 20.12
CA TYR A 98 1.84 4.46 20.57
C TYR A 98 1.86 5.82 21.29
N ALA A 99 2.97 6.20 21.92
CA ALA A 99 3.10 7.45 22.65
C ALA A 99 3.11 8.67 21.71
N PHE A 100 3.63 8.50 20.49
CA PHE A 100 3.71 9.57 19.48
C PHE A 100 2.63 9.50 18.40
N ALA A 101 1.89 8.39 18.31
CA ALA A 101 0.83 8.22 17.32
C ALA A 101 -0.18 9.41 17.28
N PRO A 102 -0.67 9.95 18.41
CA PRO A 102 -1.52 11.14 18.38
C PRO A 102 -0.85 12.37 17.77
N SER A 103 0.45 12.57 18.03
CA SER A 103 1.23 13.68 17.48
C SER A 103 1.45 13.54 15.98
N TYR A 104 1.71 12.34 15.46
CA TYR A 104 1.83 12.10 14.02
C TYR A 104 0.53 12.39 13.28
N TRP A 105 -0.62 12.01 13.86
CA TRP A 105 -1.94 12.33 13.32
C TRP A 105 -2.19 13.84 13.32
N ALA A 106 -1.90 14.53 14.43
CA ALA A 106 -2.06 15.97 14.52
C ALA A 106 -1.20 16.72 13.50
N ALA A 107 0.04 16.27 13.29
CA ALA A 107 0.94 16.87 12.30
C ALA A 107 0.51 16.62 10.85
N SER A 108 -0.16 15.50 10.59
CA SER A 108 -0.57 15.08 9.23
C SER A 108 -1.99 15.53 8.85
N THR A 109 -2.78 16.01 9.81
CA THR A 109 -4.15 16.45 9.58
C THR A 109 -4.16 17.97 9.33
N PRO A 110 -4.50 18.43 8.11
CA PRO A 110 -4.58 19.85 7.85
C PRO A 110 -5.70 20.50 8.66
N SER A 111 -5.47 21.74 9.10
CA SER A 111 -6.54 22.54 9.70
C SER A 111 -7.55 22.96 8.63
N LEU A 112 -8.83 22.73 8.87
CA LEU A 112 -9.89 23.21 7.97
C LEU A 112 -10.10 24.72 8.15
N PRO A 113 -10.51 25.44 7.09
CA PRO A 113 -10.90 26.84 7.20
C PRO A 113 -11.99 27.04 8.26
N SER A 114 -11.77 27.98 9.18
CA SER A 114 -12.69 28.26 10.30
C SER A 114 -13.89 29.13 9.90
N ASP A 115 -13.87 29.69 8.69
CA ASP A 115 -14.91 30.58 8.16
C ASP A 115 -16.12 29.82 7.57
N GLY A 116 -16.09 28.48 7.60
CA GLY A 116 -17.15 27.64 7.05
C GLY A 116 -17.19 27.62 5.52
N SER A 117 -16.17 28.19 4.86
CA SER A 117 -16.05 28.08 3.41
C SER A 117 -15.81 26.63 3.00
N ILE A 118 -16.51 26.19 1.95
CA ILE A 118 -16.30 24.87 1.37
C ILE A 118 -15.07 24.98 0.45
N PRO A 119 -13.96 24.27 0.73
CA PRO A 119 -12.81 24.30 -0.15
C PRO A 119 -13.18 23.72 -1.52
N PRO A 120 -12.62 24.24 -2.61
CA PRO A 120 -12.85 23.69 -3.94
C PRO A 120 -12.34 22.24 -4.00
N VAL A 121 -12.92 21.44 -4.90
CA VAL A 121 -12.40 20.10 -5.18
C VAL A 121 -10.95 20.23 -5.66
N PRO A 122 -9.99 19.54 -5.03
CA PRO A 122 -8.59 19.65 -5.43
C PRO A 122 -8.39 19.10 -6.85
N PRO A 123 -7.51 19.70 -7.67
CA PRO A 123 -7.18 19.14 -8.97
C PRO A 123 -6.49 17.77 -8.80
N PRO A 124 -6.48 16.93 -9.85
CA PRO A 124 -5.75 15.67 -9.84
C PRO A 124 -4.28 15.87 -9.50
N LYS A 125 -3.68 14.90 -8.80
CA LYS A 125 -2.24 14.93 -8.56
C LYS A 125 -1.50 14.77 -9.88
N THR A 126 -0.50 15.61 -10.13
CA THR A 126 0.39 15.47 -11.29
C THR A 126 1.28 14.23 -11.19
N THR A 127 1.51 13.75 -9.97
CA THR A 127 2.23 12.52 -9.64
C THR A 127 1.34 11.60 -8.81
N PRO A 128 0.39 10.89 -9.44
CA PRO A 128 -0.45 9.93 -8.73
C PRO A 128 0.42 8.84 -8.10
N THR A 129 0.01 8.40 -6.91
CA THR A 129 0.75 7.39 -6.13
C THR A 129 -0.09 6.12 -6.03
N ALA A 130 0.59 5.00 -5.83
CA ALA A 130 -0.05 3.74 -5.46
C ALA A 130 0.31 3.45 -4.00
N SER A 131 -0.69 3.36 -3.14
CA SER A 131 -0.52 2.87 -1.77
C SER A 131 -0.77 1.37 -1.72
N ILE A 132 -0.22 0.68 -0.73
CA ILE A 132 -0.50 -0.73 -0.48
C ILE A 132 -0.80 -0.94 1.00
N SER A 133 -1.95 -1.55 1.28
CA SER A 133 -2.32 -2.02 2.61
C SER A 133 -2.14 -3.54 2.67
N SER A 134 -1.22 -3.99 3.53
CA SER A 134 -1.04 -5.41 3.82
C SER A 134 -1.97 -5.83 4.96
N MET A 135 -2.99 -6.61 4.62
CA MET A 135 -3.96 -7.16 5.58
C MET A 135 -3.49 -8.46 6.23
N GLY A 136 -2.38 -9.03 5.75
CA GLY A 136 -1.83 -10.29 6.24
C GLY A 136 -2.78 -11.47 6.06
N LYS A 137 -2.87 -12.34 7.08
CA LYS A 137 -3.73 -13.53 7.07
C LYS A 137 -5.13 -13.16 7.57
N ILE A 138 -6.06 -12.99 6.63
CA ILE A 138 -7.44 -12.57 6.88
C ILE A 138 -8.21 -13.64 7.66
N ASP A 139 -7.82 -14.92 7.57
CA ASP A 139 -8.45 -16.02 8.33
C ASP A 139 -8.42 -15.81 9.86
N THR A 140 -7.57 -14.91 10.36
CA THR A 140 -7.52 -14.54 11.79
C THR A 140 -8.62 -13.57 12.21
N VAL A 141 -9.24 -12.88 11.24
CA VAL A 141 -10.29 -11.88 11.44
C VAL A 141 -11.64 -12.40 10.96
N ILE A 142 -11.67 -13.04 9.79
CA ILE A 142 -12.88 -13.58 9.17
C ILE A 142 -12.74 -15.10 9.13
N GLN A 143 -13.59 -15.81 9.88
CA GLN A 143 -13.65 -17.26 9.80
C GLN A 143 -14.26 -17.70 8.47
N SER A 144 -13.71 -18.76 7.87
CA SER A 144 -14.24 -19.31 6.62
C SER A 144 -15.61 -19.97 6.78
N THR A 145 -15.99 -20.32 8.01
CA THR A 145 -17.28 -20.92 8.34
C THR A 145 -17.81 -20.38 9.66
N GLN A 146 -19.07 -19.94 9.68
CA GLN A 146 -19.78 -19.54 10.88
C GLN A 146 -21.13 -20.28 10.95
N GLY A 147 -21.18 -21.35 11.76
CA GLY A 147 -22.33 -22.25 11.78
C GLY A 147 -22.55 -22.89 10.39
N ASN A 148 -23.71 -22.61 9.79
CA ASN A 148 -24.07 -23.12 8.46
C ASN A 148 -23.70 -22.15 7.31
N ILE A 149 -23.00 -21.06 7.59
CA ILE A 149 -22.60 -20.06 6.60
C ILE A 149 -21.13 -20.32 6.23
N GLU A 150 -20.87 -20.51 4.94
CA GLU A 150 -19.51 -20.50 4.40
C GLU A 150 -19.20 -19.13 3.79
N VAL A 151 -18.06 -18.55 4.16
CA VAL A 151 -17.55 -17.31 3.57
C VAL A 151 -16.57 -17.65 2.46
N TYR A 152 -16.81 -17.09 1.29
CA TYR A 152 -15.93 -17.17 0.13
C TYR A 152 -15.59 -15.76 -0.35
N ASP A 153 -14.37 -15.60 -0.86
CA ASP A 153 -13.90 -14.39 -1.54
C ASP A 153 -14.14 -13.06 -0.76
N PRO A 154 -13.62 -12.92 0.47
CA PRO A 154 -13.70 -11.65 1.18
C PRO A 154 -12.91 -10.59 0.43
N TRP A 155 -13.55 -9.43 0.23
CA TRP A 155 -12.95 -8.28 -0.44
C TRP A 155 -12.92 -7.07 0.50
N VAL A 156 -12.07 -6.12 0.16
CA VAL A 156 -11.91 -4.85 0.85
C VAL A 156 -11.92 -3.75 -0.19
N THR A 157 -12.43 -2.59 0.20
CA THR A 157 -12.30 -1.36 -0.57
C THR A 157 -11.93 -0.21 0.36
N GLY A 158 -11.17 0.74 -0.16
CA GLY A 158 -10.97 2.06 0.43
C GLY A 158 -11.69 3.11 -0.41
N GLU A 159 -11.88 4.30 0.15
CA GLU A 159 -12.37 5.45 -0.59
C GLU A 159 -11.18 6.19 -1.23
N GLU A 160 -10.93 5.93 -2.51
CA GLU A 160 -9.87 6.60 -3.26
C GLU A 160 -10.39 7.94 -3.81
N LEU A 161 -10.24 9.00 -3.03
CA LEU A 161 -10.73 10.34 -3.39
C LEU A 161 -9.88 11.07 -4.44
N GLY A 162 -8.70 10.54 -4.76
CA GLY A 162 -7.78 11.10 -5.75
C GLY A 162 -7.62 10.25 -7.00
N ASN A 163 -6.69 10.64 -7.87
CA ASN A 163 -6.29 9.87 -9.05
C ASN A 163 -5.19 8.83 -8.75
N GLY A 164 -5.02 8.42 -7.49
CA GLY A 164 -4.10 7.34 -7.09
C GLY A 164 -4.75 5.97 -7.14
N TYR A 165 -3.96 4.94 -6.81
CA TYR A 165 -4.43 3.58 -6.58
C TYR A 165 -4.29 3.20 -5.11
N GLY A 166 -5.32 2.59 -4.54
CA GLY A 166 -5.24 1.92 -3.24
C GLY A 166 -5.18 0.41 -3.42
N ALA A 167 -4.00 -0.20 -3.29
CA ALA A 167 -3.85 -1.64 -3.41
C ALA A 167 -4.02 -2.34 -2.04
N PHE A 168 -4.59 -3.55 -2.05
CA PHE A 168 -4.77 -4.35 -0.85
C PHE A 168 -4.22 -5.76 -1.08
N LEU A 169 -3.37 -6.22 -0.16
CA LEU A 169 -2.76 -7.53 -0.21
C LEU A 169 -3.17 -8.33 1.03
N GLY A 170 -3.74 -9.51 0.82
CA GLY A 170 -4.13 -10.39 1.92
C GLY A 170 -4.19 -11.85 1.52
N THR A 171 -4.22 -12.73 2.51
CA THR A 171 -4.39 -14.17 2.30
C THR A 171 -5.68 -14.65 2.97
N PHE A 172 -6.47 -15.44 2.25
CA PHE A 172 -7.64 -16.13 2.79
C PHE A 172 -7.70 -17.55 2.25
N ARG A 173 -7.93 -18.56 3.11
CA ARG A 173 -7.93 -19.98 2.74
C ARG A 173 -6.67 -20.41 1.97
N GLY A 174 -5.52 -19.87 2.37
CA GLY A 174 -4.23 -20.14 1.72
C GLY A 174 -4.06 -19.52 0.33
N ARG A 175 -4.98 -18.68 -0.13
CA ARG A 175 -4.88 -17.97 -1.41
C ARG A 175 -4.48 -16.52 -1.16
N LEU A 176 -3.35 -16.11 -1.73
CA LEU A 176 -2.92 -14.72 -1.75
C LEU A 176 -3.73 -13.95 -2.79
N CYS A 177 -4.30 -12.82 -2.39
CA CYS A 177 -5.09 -11.94 -3.25
C CYS A 177 -4.50 -10.53 -3.23
N LEU A 178 -4.31 -9.96 -4.41
CA LEU A 178 -3.98 -8.55 -4.63
C LEU A 178 -5.18 -7.90 -5.33
N SER A 179 -5.81 -6.93 -4.66
CA SER A 179 -6.89 -6.11 -5.22
C SER A 179 -6.49 -4.64 -5.24
N ALA A 180 -7.26 -3.82 -5.96
CA ALA A 180 -7.10 -2.37 -5.95
C ALA A 180 -8.45 -1.67 -5.96
N ALA A 181 -8.53 -0.56 -5.23
CA ALA A 181 -9.56 0.46 -5.38
C ALA A 181 -8.99 1.62 -6.22
N TYR A 182 -9.87 2.26 -6.99
CA TYR A 182 -9.54 3.41 -7.82
C TYR A 182 -10.76 4.32 -7.95
N ASN A 183 -10.50 5.57 -8.34
CA ASN A 183 -11.54 6.53 -8.67
C ASN A 183 -11.88 6.44 -10.16
N ASP A 184 -13.14 6.14 -10.48
CA ASP A 184 -13.62 5.93 -11.85
C ASP A 184 -13.68 7.21 -12.70
N ALA A 185 -13.54 8.38 -12.08
CA ALA A 185 -13.32 9.64 -12.81
C ALA A 185 -11.94 9.72 -13.46
N TRP A 186 -10.97 8.92 -13.00
CA TRP A 186 -9.56 8.98 -13.43
C TRP A 186 -9.03 7.70 -14.05
N HIS A 187 -9.57 6.54 -13.65
CA HIS A 187 -9.12 5.22 -14.08
C HIS A 187 -10.30 4.35 -14.50
N ASN A 188 -10.03 3.30 -15.27
CA ASN A 188 -11.01 2.28 -15.61
C ASN A 188 -10.58 0.89 -15.11
N LYS A 189 -11.50 -0.07 -15.21
CA LYS A 189 -11.30 -1.43 -14.70
C LYS A 189 -10.19 -2.15 -15.45
N GLU A 190 -10.16 -2.03 -16.77
CA GLU A 190 -9.23 -2.73 -17.64
C GLU A 190 -7.79 -2.29 -17.36
N GLU A 191 -7.56 -0.98 -17.27
CA GLU A 191 -6.28 -0.37 -16.89
C GLU A 191 -5.84 -0.82 -15.49
N THR A 192 -6.78 -0.82 -14.53
CA THR A 192 -6.49 -1.26 -13.16
C THR A 192 -6.06 -2.72 -13.11
N LEU A 193 -6.76 -3.60 -13.84
CA LEU A 193 -6.42 -5.01 -13.93
C LEU A 193 -5.07 -5.24 -14.62
N GLU A 194 -4.73 -4.44 -15.64
CA GLU A 194 -3.42 -4.48 -16.26
C GLU A 194 -2.31 -4.09 -15.26
N PHE A 195 -2.53 -3.02 -14.48
CA PHE A 195 -1.61 -2.61 -13.42
C PHE A 195 -1.39 -3.72 -12.38
N LEU A 196 -2.45 -4.36 -11.90
CA LEU A 196 -2.36 -5.49 -10.96
C LEU A 196 -1.65 -6.69 -11.60
N GLY A 197 -1.92 -6.97 -12.87
CA GLY A 197 -1.26 -8.00 -13.66
C GLY A 197 0.26 -7.79 -13.72
N ARG A 198 0.71 -6.57 -14.01
CA ARG A 198 2.14 -6.21 -14.02
C ARG A 198 2.79 -6.39 -12.65
N CYS A 199 2.12 -5.97 -11.58
CA CYS A 199 2.61 -6.20 -10.22
C CYS A 199 2.81 -7.69 -9.94
N LYS A 200 1.84 -8.52 -10.29
CA LYS A 200 1.91 -9.98 -10.15
C LYS A 200 3.06 -10.56 -10.99
N ASP A 201 3.19 -10.17 -12.25
CA ASP A 201 4.20 -10.72 -13.15
C ASP A 201 5.63 -10.37 -12.69
N ILE A 202 5.85 -9.15 -12.19
CA ILE A 202 7.13 -8.76 -11.58
C ILE A 202 7.45 -9.67 -10.39
N VAL A 203 6.49 -9.90 -9.50
CA VAL A 203 6.68 -10.77 -8.32
C VAL A 203 7.00 -12.20 -8.74
N LEU A 204 6.22 -12.80 -9.65
CA LEU A 204 6.44 -14.17 -10.12
C LEU A 204 7.80 -14.31 -10.83
N MET A 205 8.14 -13.36 -11.70
CA MET A 205 9.41 -13.33 -12.41
C MET A 205 10.59 -13.25 -11.44
N SER A 206 10.49 -12.44 -10.39
CA SER A 206 11.53 -12.26 -9.37
C SER A 206 11.64 -13.43 -8.38
N LEU A 207 10.54 -14.13 -8.09
CA LEU A 207 10.51 -15.26 -7.14
C LEU A 207 10.79 -16.62 -7.80
N ASN A 208 10.93 -16.65 -9.12
CA ASN A 208 11.15 -17.87 -9.89
C ASN A 208 10.00 -18.90 -9.80
N VAL A 209 8.76 -18.40 -9.84
CA VAL A 209 7.52 -19.20 -9.82
C VAL A 209 6.60 -18.85 -10.97
#